data_AF-A0A976KPR4-F1
#
_entry.id   AF-A0A976KPR4-F1
#
_cell.length_a   1.000
_cell.length_b   1.000
_cell.length_c   1.000
_cell.angle_alpha   90.00
_cell.angle_beta   90.00
_cell.angle_gamma   90.00
#
_symmetry.space_group_name_H-M   'P 1'
#
loop_
_entity.id
_entity.type
_entity.pdbx_description
1 polymer ?
#
loop_
_entity_poly.entity_id
_entity_poly.type
_entity_poly.pdbx_seq_one_letter_code
_entity_poly.pdbx_strand_id
1 'polypeptide(L)'
;MRNLEKIKSAVQHNCDLADASHAGDYTMCTYLLKMREFYRWSAGIAQTDPLSSEDVTSWVQKQENYWLDLQNDEYQCIELSSDCLDPFDVEMINATLIPDGLVYSAGYGRGCRPMFFLGELLEQEVYEGYQVLIAAQEYARDLPALPAMAQNKMILVRFDSIRRMVWDAIEAWRWRKSPQDSTYKALSYYDFDNDEASSLNQMSSEEVESAIYHEIGEITASELLGDDWKEMLMGMAGTRMEFIARAVKDHLSDAMVTLPALIETGSWSSLHFYFSRMDPLRREMSPQVDIAYSNWCDSGELMNLVRLINKSRTHWLEVAEQMMQRYFHSGKEV
;
A
#
# COMPACT_ATOMS: atom_id res chain seq x y z
N MET A 1 -21.35 20.82 13.17
CA MET A 1 -20.02 20.23 13.06
C MET A 1 -19.99 18.99 13.92
N ARG A 2 -19.78 17.82 13.31
CA ARG A 2 -19.51 16.58 14.06
C ARG A 2 -18.24 16.77 14.88
N ASN A 3 -18.11 16.06 16.01
CA ASN A 3 -16.92 16.15 16.84
C ASN A 3 -15.77 15.36 16.18
N LEU A 4 -15.11 15.99 15.21
CA LEU A 4 -14.01 15.40 14.44
C LEU A 4 -12.94 14.82 15.36
N GLU A 5 -12.59 15.49 16.44
CA GLU A 5 -11.60 15.01 17.40
C GLU A 5 -12.02 13.71 18.10
N LYS A 6 -13.32 13.55 18.39
CA LYS A 6 -13.84 12.29 18.93
C LYS A 6 -13.72 11.15 17.93
N ILE A 7 -14.05 11.40 16.65
CA ILE A 7 -13.95 10.40 15.58
C ILE A 7 -12.48 10.02 15.36
N LYS A 8 -11.58 11.01 15.23
CA LYS A 8 -10.14 10.79 15.12
C LYS A 8 -9.61 9.92 16.26
N SER A 9 -9.97 10.24 17.50
CA SER A 9 -9.54 9.49 18.68
C SER A 9 -10.03 8.04 18.67
N ALA A 10 -11.28 7.79 18.27
CA ALA A 10 -11.84 6.44 18.21
C ALA A 10 -11.16 5.60 17.11
N VAL A 11 -10.97 6.19 15.92
CA VAL A 11 -10.29 5.50 14.82
C VAL A 11 -8.83 5.24 15.17
N GLN A 12 -8.11 6.23 15.71
CA GLN A 12 -6.71 6.06 16.09
C GLN A 12 -6.53 5.03 17.22
N HIS A 13 -7.45 4.98 18.19
CA HIS A 13 -7.46 3.92 19.19
C HIS A 13 -7.57 2.52 18.56
N ASN A 14 -8.45 2.35 17.56
CA ASN A 14 -8.58 1.08 16.84
C ASN A 14 -7.31 0.74 16.06
N CYS A 15 -6.66 1.72 15.42
CA CYS A 15 -5.35 1.57 14.79
C CYS A 15 -4.29 1.10 15.79
N ASP A 16 -4.21 1.77 16.94
CA ASP A 16 -3.22 1.47 17.98
C ASP A 16 -3.45 0.10 18.61
N LEU A 17 -4.70 -0.32 18.81
CA LEU A 17 -5.04 -1.65 19.30
C LEU A 17 -4.64 -2.75 18.29
N ALA A 18 -4.88 -2.50 17.00
CA ALA A 18 -4.45 -3.41 15.94
C ALA A 18 -2.91 -3.47 15.84
N ASP A 19 -2.23 -2.33 15.96
CA ASP A 19 -0.77 -2.22 15.96
C ASP A 19 -0.14 -2.93 17.17
N ALA A 20 -0.66 -2.70 18.37
CA ALA A 20 -0.19 -3.33 19.61
C ALA A 20 -0.17 -4.85 19.53
N SER A 21 -1.20 -5.42 18.87
CA SER A 21 -1.35 -6.88 18.70
C SER A 21 -0.40 -7.47 17.65
N HIS A 22 0.09 -6.67 16.69
CA HIS A 22 0.83 -7.15 15.51
C HIS A 22 2.22 -6.51 15.35
N ALA A 23 2.65 -5.64 16.27
CA ALA A 23 3.97 -5.01 16.22
C ALA A 23 5.11 -6.05 16.20
N GLY A 24 4.90 -7.18 16.90
CA GLY A 24 5.85 -8.30 16.97
C GLY A 24 6.05 -9.07 15.65
N ASP A 25 5.21 -8.85 14.64
CA ASP A 25 5.35 -9.54 13.33
C ASP A 25 6.50 -8.99 12.49
N TYR A 26 7.04 -7.81 12.87
CA TYR A 26 8.15 -7.19 12.17
C TYR A 26 9.51 -7.63 12.71
N THR A 27 10.50 -7.70 11.83
CA THR A 27 11.90 -7.71 12.26
C THR A 27 12.24 -6.37 12.90
N MET A 28 13.19 -6.38 13.84
CA MET A 28 13.57 -5.18 14.61
C MET A 28 13.92 -3.98 13.71
N CYS A 29 14.68 -4.18 12.62
CA CYS A 29 15.02 -3.10 11.70
C CYS A 29 13.80 -2.52 10.99
N THR A 30 12.91 -3.38 10.49
CA THR A 30 11.67 -2.95 9.81
C THR A 30 10.73 -2.24 10.79
N TYR A 31 10.62 -2.75 12.01
CA TYR A 31 9.83 -2.14 13.08
C TYR A 31 10.31 -0.73 13.40
N LEU A 32 11.62 -0.54 13.65
CA LEU A 32 12.18 0.76 13.99
C LEU A 32 12.04 1.79 12.84
N LEU A 33 12.20 1.37 11.59
CA LEU A 33 11.94 2.24 10.43
C LEU A 33 10.47 2.66 10.37
N LYS A 34 9.54 1.75 10.62
CA LYS A 34 8.10 2.08 10.67
C LYS A 34 7.78 3.02 11.83
N MET A 35 8.34 2.78 13.01
CA MET A 35 8.12 3.63 14.19
C MET A 35 8.67 5.04 13.99
N ARG A 36 9.85 5.20 13.38
CA ARG A 36 10.40 6.51 13.00
C ARG A 36 9.42 7.27 12.09
N GLU A 37 8.86 6.60 11.09
CA GLU A 37 7.90 7.23 10.17
C GLU A 37 6.52 7.48 10.81
N PHE A 38 6.14 6.68 11.80
CA PHE A 38 4.91 6.90 12.56
C PHE A 38 5.04 8.09 13.51
N TYR A 39 6.21 8.27 14.14
CA TYR A 39 6.55 9.49 14.86
C TYR A 39 6.48 10.72 13.96
N ARG A 40 7.13 10.68 12.79
CA ARG A 40 7.13 11.79 11.84
C ARG A 40 5.71 12.26 11.50
N TRP A 41 4.83 11.31 11.16
CA TRP A 41 3.44 11.59 10.86
C TRP A 41 2.69 12.17 12.07
N SER A 42 2.76 11.51 13.23
CA SER A 42 2.02 11.96 14.42
C SER A 42 2.46 13.33 14.95
N ALA A 43 3.72 13.71 14.71
CA ALA A 43 4.27 15.02 15.06
C ALA A 43 4.06 16.09 13.96
N GLY A 44 3.50 15.73 12.79
CA GLY A 44 3.28 16.66 11.67
C GLY A 44 4.57 17.20 11.04
N ILE A 45 5.66 16.42 11.07
CA ILE A 45 6.98 16.83 10.56
C ILE A 45 7.08 16.51 9.07
N ALA A 46 7.43 17.49 8.24
CA ALA A 46 7.58 17.28 6.79
C ALA A 46 8.72 16.32 6.46
N GLN A 47 8.62 15.59 5.35
CA GLN A 47 9.53 14.51 4.94
C GLN A 47 10.96 15.01 4.73
N THR A 48 11.10 16.22 4.20
CA THR A 48 12.36 16.94 3.98
C THR A 48 13.03 17.37 5.28
N ASP A 49 12.30 17.44 6.39
CA ASP A 49 12.82 17.93 7.66
C ASP A 49 13.54 16.80 8.42
N PRO A 50 14.68 17.12 9.08
CA PRO A 50 15.41 16.15 9.88
C PRO A 50 14.62 15.74 11.13
N LEU A 51 14.79 14.49 11.56
CA LEU A 51 14.27 13.99 12.83
C LEU A 51 15.38 13.93 13.88
N SER A 52 15.06 14.36 15.09
CA SER A 52 15.91 14.19 16.27
C SER A 52 15.86 12.74 16.74
N SER A 53 17.02 12.08 16.84
CA SER A 53 17.08 10.71 17.35
C SER A 53 16.60 10.59 18.80
N GLU A 54 16.87 11.59 19.63
CA GLU A 54 16.41 11.63 21.03
C GLU A 54 14.89 11.72 21.10
N ASP A 55 14.28 12.59 20.29
CA ASP A 55 12.82 12.76 20.28
C ASP A 55 12.13 11.49 19.78
N VAL A 56 12.63 10.90 18.68
CA VAL A 56 12.14 9.62 18.15
C VAL A 56 12.22 8.55 19.23
N THR A 57 13.37 8.36 19.88
CA THR A 57 13.51 7.33 20.92
C THR A 57 12.56 7.56 22.09
N SER A 58 12.43 8.80 22.56
CA SER A 58 11.53 9.14 23.66
C SER A 58 10.05 8.88 23.30
N TRP A 59 9.68 9.14 22.05
CA TRP A 59 8.33 8.92 21.56
C TRP A 59 8.04 7.43 21.37
N VAL A 60 8.96 6.66 20.79
CA VAL A 60 8.81 5.21 20.61
C VAL A 60 8.57 4.53 21.95
N GLN A 61 9.33 4.90 22.99
CA GLN A 61 9.15 4.34 24.32
C GLN A 61 7.76 4.66 24.91
N LYS A 62 7.24 5.88 24.69
CA LYS A 62 5.89 6.25 25.12
C LYS A 62 4.83 5.46 24.36
N GLN A 63 4.99 5.33 23.04
CA GLN A 63 4.07 4.59 22.18
C GLN A 63 4.00 3.12 22.56
N GLU A 64 5.16 2.49 22.82
CA GLU A 64 5.23 1.10 23.27
C GLU A 64 4.56 0.89 24.62
N ASN A 65 4.79 1.80 25.58
CA ASN A 65 4.10 1.74 26.87
C ASN A 65 2.58 1.89 26.72
N TYR A 66 2.13 2.79 25.84
CA TYR A 66 0.71 2.95 25.54
C TYR A 66 0.12 1.67 24.92
N TRP A 67 0.80 1.06 23.95
CA TRP A 67 0.35 -0.20 23.34
C TRP A 67 0.32 -1.37 24.33
N LEU A 68 1.21 -1.40 25.35
CA LEU A 68 1.12 -2.38 26.44
C LEU A 68 -0.16 -2.22 27.25
N ASP A 69 -0.61 -0.99 27.47
CA ASP A 69 -1.85 -0.72 28.21
C ASP A 69 -3.11 -1.13 27.42
N LEU A 70 -3.03 -1.20 26.08
CA LEU A 70 -4.14 -1.55 25.19
C LEU A 70 -4.40 -3.07 25.04
N GLN A 71 -3.53 -3.95 25.54
CA GLN A 71 -3.56 -5.39 25.20
C GLN A 71 -4.88 -6.13 25.51
N ASN A 72 -5.76 -5.57 26.34
CA ASN A 72 -7.05 -6.17 26.69
C ASN A 72 -8.26 -5.29 26.32
N ASP A 73 -8.03 -4.23 25.54
CA ASP A 73 -9.12 -3.36 25.07
C ASP A 73 -9.85 -3.99 23.87
N GLU A 74 -11.06 -3.49 23.60
CA GLU A 74 -11.88 -3.86 22.45
C GLU A 74 -11.92 -2.73 21.43
N TYR A 75 -12.13 -3.05 20.16
CA TYR A 75 -12.33 -2.03 19.13
C TYR A 75 -13.54 -1.16 19.48
N GLN A 76 -13.32 0.15 19.43
CA GLN A 76 -14.36 1.15 19.67
C GLN A 76 -15.24 1.29 18.43
N CYS A 77 -16.54 1.45 18.67
CA CYS A 77 -17.46 1.87 17.62
C CYS A 77 -17.17 3.30 17.17
N ILE A 78 -17.57 3.62 15.94
CA ILE A 78 -17.47 4.97 15.41
C ILE A 78 -18.76 5.71 15.71
N GLU A 79 -18.70 6.62 16.68
CA GLU A 79 -19.85 7.44 17.05
C GLU A 79 -20.11 8.55 16.03
N LEU A 80 -21.14 8.35 15.20
CA LEU A 80 -21.60 9.33 14.24
C LEU A 80 -23.02 9.76 14.64
N SER A 81 -23.15 10.98 15.14
CA SER A 81 -24.41 11.52 15.68
C SER A 81 -24.94 10.76 16.91
N SER A 82 -26.13 10.15 16.87
CA SER A 82 -26.71 9.36 17.96
C SER A 82 -26.37 7.87 17.91
N ASP A 83 -25.75 7.42 16.82
CA ASP A 83 -25.51 6.00 16.56
C ASP A 83 -24.02 5.65 16.74
N CYS A 84 -23.79 4.49 17.36
CA CYS A 84 -22.48 3.88 17.59
C CYS A 84 -22.36 2.75 16.55
N LEU A 85 -21.62 3.01 15.47
CA LEU A 85 -21.50 2.10 14.33
C LEU A 85 -20.34 1.13 14.52
N ASP A 86 -20.52 -0.12 14.11
CA ASP A 86 -19.44 -1.11 14.08
C ASP A 86 -18.26 -0.55 13.25
N PRO A 87 -17.00 -0.64 13.74
CA PRO A 87 -15.87 -0.04 13.05
C PRO A 87 -15.56 -0.69 11.70
N PHE A 88 -16.09 -1.87 11.40
CA PHE A 88 -15.98 -2.50 10.07
C PHE A 88 -17.14 -2.15 9.13
N ASP A 89 -18.14 -1.39 9.58
CA ASP A 89 -19.23 -0.91 8.72
C ASP A 89 -18.83 0.34 7.92
N VAL A 90 -17.86 0.13 7.02
CA VAL A 90 -17.26 1.18 6.18
C VAL A 90 -18.31 1.90 5.34
N GLU A 91 -19.33 1.19 4.84
CA GLU A 91 -20.38 1.77 4.00
C GLU A 91 -21.24 2.76 4.79
N MET A 92 -21.76 2.37 5.96
CA MET A 92 -22.57 3.27 6.79
C MET A 92 -21.76 4.46 7.32
N ILE A 93 -20.50 4.23 7.70
CA ILE A 93 -19.60 5.28 8.18
C ILE A 93 -19.33 6.30 7.05
N ASN A 94 -18.98 5.85 5.85
CA ASN A 94 -18.67 6.75 4.73
C ASN A 94 -19.91 7.46 4.16
N ALA A 95 -21.09 6.84 4.17
CA ALA A 95 -22.34 7.51 3.82
C ALA A 95 -22.57 8.78 4.66
N THR A 96 -22.02 8.78 5.88
CA THR A 96 -22.08 9.89 6.80
C THR A 96 -20.90 10.85 6.60
N LEU A 97 -19.67 10.34 6.51
CA LEU A 97 -18.42 11.14 6.50
C LEU A 97 -18.09 11.84 5.17
N ILE A 98 -18.38 11.22 4.02
CA ILE A 98 -18.05 11.78 2.70
C ILE A 98 -18.65 13.18 2.48
N PRO A 99 -19.93 13.44 2.83
CA PRO A 99 -20.52 14.78 2.75
C PRO A 99 -19.79 15.86 3.58
N ASP A 100 -19.03 15.48 4.60
CA ASP A 100 -18.25 16.38 5.44
C ASP A 100 -16.80 16.56 4.94
N GLY A 101 -16.44 15.99 3.79
CA GLY A 101 -15.07 16.02 3.27
C GLY A 101 -14.12 15.06 4.00
N LEU A 102 -14.63 13.95 4.53
CA LEU A 102 -13.86 12.93 5.24
C LEU A 102 -14.04 11.56 4.59
N VAL A 103 -13.01 10.73 4.67
CA VAL A 103 -13.07 9.34 4.21
C VAL A 103 -12.52 8.40 5.26
N TYR A 104 -13.22 7.28 5.44
CA TYR A 104 -12.89 6.20 6.37
C TYR A 104 -12.66 4.89 5.62
N SER A 105 -11.78 4.05 6.14
CA SER A 105 -11.63 2.68 5.68
C SER A 105 -11.29 1.76 6.84
N ALA A 106 -11.79 0.53 6.76
CA ALA A 106 -11.46 -0.53 7.69
C ALA A 106 -11.51 -1.89 7.01
N GLY A 107 -10.67 -2.82 7.45
CA GLY A 107 -10.64 -4.16 6.87
C GLY A 107 -9.53 -5.02 7.44
N TYR A 108 -9.15 -6.06 6.70
CA TYR A 108 -8.12 -6.99 7.10
C TYR A 108 -7.00 -7.02 6.07
N GLY A 109 -5.77 -6.74 6.53
CA GLY A 109 -4.56 -6.75 5.72
C GLY A 109 -3.85 -8.10 5.73
N ARG A 110 -2.53 -8.05 5.53
CA ARG A 110 -1.65 -9.24 5.61
C ARG A 110 -1.73 -9.87 7.00
N GLY A 111 -1.70 -11.20 7.06
CA GLY A 111 -1.83 -11.95 8.31
C GLY A 111 -3.21 -11.84 8.97
N CYS A 112 -4.25 -11.46 8.22
CA CYS A 112 -5.59 -11.15 8.75
C CYS A 112 -5.56 -10.08 9.86
N ARG A 113 -4.59 -9.16 9.79
CA ARG A 113 -4.49 -8.04 10.71
C ARG A 113 -5.59 -7.01 10.44
N PRO A 114 -6.37 -6.61 11.45
CA PRO A 114 -7.29 -5.48 11.34
C PRO A 114 -6.56 -4.18 10.99
N MET A 115 -7.19 -3.36 10.17
CA MET A 115 -6.67 -2.06 9.74
C MET A 115 -7.77 -1.02 9.76
N PHE A 116 -7.42 0.19 10.15
CA PHE A 116 -8.34 1.33 10.24
C PHE A 116 -7.69 2.61 9.73
N PHE A 117 -8.50 3.49 9.16
CA PHE A 117 -8.02 4.73 8.57
C PHE A 117 -9.08 5.82 8.60
N LEU A 118 -8.65 7.06 8.85
CA LEU A 118 -9.46 8.26 8.66
C LEU A 118 -8.59 9.35 8.02
N GLY A 119 -9.13 10.03 7.02
CA GLY A 119 -8.45 11.16 6.39
C GLY A 119 -9.41 12.20 5.82
N GLU A 120 -8.83 13.31 5.37
CA GLU A 120 -9.50 14.31 4.56
C GLU A 120 -9.74 13.75 3.16
N LEU A 121 -10.99 13.79 2.69
CA LEU A 121 -11.33 13.43 1.32
C LEU A 121 -10.93 14.58 0.39
N LEU A 122 -9.94 14.33 -0.46
CA LEU A 122 -9.46 15.27 -1.46
C LEU A 122 -10.33 15.22 -2.72
N GLU A 123 -10.54 14.00 -3.22
CA GLU A 123 -11.21 13.77 -4.49
C GLU A 123 -12.01 12.47 -4.44
N GLN A 124 -13.14 12.47 -5.14
CA GLN A 124 -13.98 11.31 -5.34
C GLN A 124 -14.36 11.23 -6.81
N GLU A 125 -14.06 10.10 -7.43
CA GLU A 125 -14.39 9.86 -8.83
C GLU A 125 -14.87 8.43 -9.06
N VAL A 126 -15.39 8.19 -10.27
CA VAL A 126 -15.71 6.84 -10.75
C VAL A 126 -14.82 6.55 -11.94
N TYR A 127 -13.95 5.55 -11.80
CA TYR A 127 -13.03 5.12 -12.84
C TYR A 127 -13.33 3.66 -13.21
N GLU A 128 -13.69 3.39 -14.48
CA GLU A 128 -14.03 2.05 -14.99
C GLU A 128 -15.05 1.25 -14.13
N GLY A 129 -15.94 1.95 -13.44
CA GLY A 129 -16.95 1.34 -12.57
C GLY A 129 -16.50 1.09 -11.13
N TYR A 130 -15.28 1.51 -10.77
CA TYR A 130 -14.76 1.57 -9.41
C TYR A 130 -14.99 2.97 -8.81
N GLN A 131 -15.38 3.03 -7.55
CA GLN A 131 -15.39 4.27 -6.79
C GLN A 131 -13.98 4.52 -6.25
N VAL A 132 -13.32 5.56 -6.76
CA VAL A 132 -11.99 5.96 -6.30
C VAL A 132 -12.14 7.11 -5.32
N LEU A 133 -11.56 6.95 -4.14
CA LEU A 133 -11.51 7.94 -3.07
C LEU A 133 -10.05 8.28 -2.81
N ILE A 134 -9.67 9.54 -2.98
CA ILE A 134 -8.31 10.01 -2.71
C ILE A 134 -8.33 10.77 -1.39
N ALA A 135 -7.59 10.27 -0.41
CA ALA A 135 -7.36 10.94 0.86
C ALA A 135 -6.12 11.84 0.77
N ALA A 136 -6.24 13.10 1.19
CA ALA A 136 -5.11 14.01 1.35
C ALA A 136 -4.42 13.76 2.71
N GLN A 137 -4.76 14.55 3.72
CA GLN A 137 -4.17 14.45 5.04
C GLN A 137 -4.74 13.25 5.80
N GLU A 138 -3.85 12.46 6.40
CA GLU A 138 -4.22 11.34 7.27
C GLU A 138 -4.47 11.84 8.71
N TYR A 139 -5.66 11.61 9.23
CA TYR A 139 -6.04 12.00 10.58
C TYR A 139 -5.92 10.88 11.62
N ALA A 140 -6.08 9.63 11.18
CA ALA A 140 -5.79 8.43 11.97
C ALA A 140 -5.30 7.33 11.04
N ARG A 141 -4.31 6.55 11.50
CA ARG A 141 -3.75 5.44 10.71
C ARG A 141 -3.06 4.40 11.57
N ASP A 142 -2.99 3.19 11.02
CA ASP A 142 -2.12 2.12 11.50
C ASP A 142 -0.63 2.44 11.23
N LEU A 143 0.26 1.73 11.95
CA LEU A 143 1.71 1.76 11.75
C LEU A 143 2.12 1.46 10.29
N PRO A 144 1.49 0.51 9.57
CA PRO A 144 1.66 0.36 8.13
C PRO A 144 0.94 1.46 7.37
N ALA A 145 1.71 2.33 6.73
CA ALA A 145 1.18 3.32 5.78
C ALA A 145 1.05 2.70 4.39
N LEU A 146 -0.03 1.94 4.17
CA LEU A 146 -0.35 1.41 2.84
C LEU A 146 -0.76 2.58 1.91
N PRO A 147 -0.19 2.69 0.70
CA PRO A 147 -0.49 3.80 -0.21
C PRO A 147 -1.89 3.74 -0.82
N ALA A 148 -2.39 2.52 -1.05
CA ALA A 148 -3.74 2.30 -1.54
C ALA A 148 -4.27 0.97 -1.02
N MET A 149 -5.59 0.81 -1.11
CA MET A 149 -6.26 -0.45 -0.83
C MET A 149 -7.59 -0.52 -1.60
N ALA A 150 -7.91 -1.71 -2.08
CA ALA A 150 -9.21 -2.06 -2.62
C ALA A 150 -10.08 -2.84 -1.63
N GLN A 151 -11.35 -2.48 -1.55
CA GLN A 151 -12.39 -3.30 -0.92
C GLN A 151 -13.65 -3.28 -1.80
N ASN A 152 -14.06 -4.45 -2.28
CA ASN A 152 -15.14 -4.60 -3.26
C ASN A 152 -14.86 -3.72 -4.51
N LYS A 153 -15.71 -2.72 -4.77
CA LYS A 153 -15.56 -1.76 -5.88
C LYS A 153 -15.07 -0.39 -5.43
N MET A 154 -14.63 -0.26 -4.18
CA MET A 154 -14.08 0.98 -3.65
C MET A 154 -12.56 0.85 -3.58
N ILE A 155 -11.87 1.85 -4.11
CA ILE A 155 -10.41 2.00 -4.06
C ILE A 155 -10.14 3.26 -3.24
N LEU A 156 -9.45 3.09 -2.11
CA LEU A 156 -8.94 4.20 -1.33
C LEU A 156 -7.47 4.40 -1.65
N VAL A 157 -7.11 5.60 -2.10
CA VAL A 157 -5.73 6.03 -2.28
C VAL A 157 -5.37 7.05 -1.21
N ARG A 158 -4.20 6.90 -0.60
CA ARG A 158 -3.69 7.76 0.48
C ARG A 158 -2.51 8.58 -0.04
N PHE A 159 -2.77 9.83 -0.42
CA PHE A 159 -1.79 10.71 -1.05
C PHE A 159 -0.56 10.93 -0.17
N ASP A 160 -0.75 11.14 1.14
CA ASP A 160 0.35 11.27 2.11
C ASP A 160 1.22 10.00 2.18
N SER A 161 0.61 8.82 2.06
CA SER A 161 1.33 7.54 2.03
C SER A 161 2.09 7.32 0.73
N ILE A 162 1.53 7.75 -0.42
CA ILE A 162 2.25 7.77 -1.70
C ILE A 162 3.44 8.72 -1.64
N ARG A 163 3.25 9.94 -1.14
CA ARG A 163 4.31 10.92 -0.98
C ARG A 163 5.45 10.41 -0.11
N ARG A 164 5.11 9.74 0.99
CA ARG A 164 6.10 9.02 1.79
C ARG A 164 6.80 7.92 1.01
N MET A 165 6.08 7.11 0.23
CA MET A 165 6.68 6.05 -0.58
C MET A 165 7.72 6.59 -1.56
N VAL A 166 7.40 7.69 -2.25
CA VAL A 166 8.33 8.38 -3.14
C VAL A 166 9.54 8.89 -2.37
N TRP A 167 9.32 9.51 -1.22
CA TRP A 167 10.41 10.00 -0.37
C TRP A 167 11.33 8.88 0.13
N ASP A 168 10.79 7.75 0.58
CA ASP A 168 11.57 6.58 1.03
C ASP A 168 12.46 6.07 -0.11
N ALA A 169 11.98 6.09 -1.36
CA ALA A 169 12.77 5.71 -2.54
C ALA A 169 13.89 6.72 -2.83
N ILE A 170 13.60 8.03 -2.72
CA ILE A 170 14.60 9.10 -2.88
C ILE A 170 15.71 8.96 -1.84
N GLU A 171 15.36 8.78 -0.56
CA GLU A 171 16.34 8.57 0.50
C GLU A 171 17.19 7.33 0.16
N ALA A 172 16.58 6.18 -0.08
CA ALA A 172 17.29 4.94 -0.40
C ALA A 172 18.22 5.06 -1.63
N TRP A 173 17.84 5.85 -2.64
CA TRP A 173 18.71 6.15 -3.77
C TRP A 173 19.86 7.09 -3.39
N ARG A 174 19.62 8.15 -2.61
CA ARG A 174 20.67 9.10 -2.16
C ARG A 174 21.80 8.43 -1.38
N TRP A 175 21.50 7.34 -0.68
CA TRP A 175 22.50 6.49 -0.02
C TRP A 175 23.36 5.69 -1.01
N ARG A 176 22.76 5.18 -2.11
CA ARG A 176 23.43 4.30 -3.09
C ARG A 176 24.12 5.06 -4.24
N LYS A 177 23.52 6.17 -4.70
CA LYS A 177 23.95 7.06 -5.80
C LYS A 177 24.34 6.35 -7.10
N SER A 178 23.61 5.30 -7.48
CA SER A 178 23.82 4.63 -8.77
C SER A 178 22.97 5.28 -9.87
N PRO A 179 23.57 5.74 -10.99
CA PRO A 179 22.85 6.32 -12.12
C PRO A 179 22.19 5.25 -13.02
N GLN A 180 22.54 3.97 -12.85
CA GLN A 180 21.83 2.86 -13.52
C GLN A 180 20.61 2.38 -12.73
N ASP A 181 20.34 2.97 -11.56
CA ASP A 181 19.19 2.63 -10.71
C ASP A 181 17.88 3.11 -11.35
N SER A 182 16.86 2.26 -11.32
CA SER A 182 15.52 2.59 -11.81
C SER A 182 14.90 3.79 -11.08
N THR A 183 15.24 3.98 -9.80
CA THR A 183 14.85 5.17 -9.03
C THR A 183 15.39 6.43 -9.69
N TYR A 184 16.69 6.46 -10.03
CA TYR A 184 17.30 7.63 -10.66
C TYR A 184 16.61 8.00 -11.99
N LYS A 185 16.28 6.99 -12.79
CA LYS A 185 15.58 7.19 -14.07
C LYS A 185 14.20 7.81 -13.86
N ALA A 186 13.43 7.36 -12.84
CA ALA A 186 12.16 7.99 -12.49
C ALA A 186 12.37 9.45 -12.04
N LEU A 187 13.31 9.69 -11.12
CA LEU A 187 13.59 11.03 -10.60
C LEU A 187 14.06 12.02 -11.67
N SER A 188 14.70 11.55 -12.75
CA SER A 188 15.17 12.42 -13.84
C SER A 188 14.07 13.12 -14.66
N TYR A 189 12.81 12.74 -14.45
CA TYR A 189 11.65 13.44 -15.04
C TYR A 189 11.24 14.69 -14.27
N TYR A 190 11.81 14.94 -13.09
CA TYR A 190 11.48 16.09 -12.23
C TYR A 190 12.73 16.86 -11.79
N ASP A 191 12.54 18.08 -11.30
CA ASP A 191 13.63 19.00 -10.93
C ASP A 191 13.96 18.91 -9.42
N PHE A 192 14.33 17.72 -8.95
CA PHE A 192 14.71 17.50 -7.54
C PHE A 192 15.97 18.26 -7.10
N ASP A 193 16.75 18.78 -8.05
CA ASP A 193 17.97 19.56 -7.77
C ASP A 193 17.65 21.03 -7.43
N ASN A 194 16.61 21.63 -8.04
CA ASN A 194 16.26 23.03 -7.81
C ASN A 194 14.93 23.24 -7.06
N ASP A 195 13.98 22.29 -7.12
CA ASP A 195 12.69 22.38 -6.45
C ASP A 195 12.21 21.01 -5.94
N GLU A 196 12.81 20.56 -4.83
CA GLU A 196 12.54 19.25 -4.22
C GLU A 196 11.08 19.09 -3.77
N ALA A 197 10.50 20.13 -3.16
CA ALA A 197 9.14 20.08 -2.63
C ALA A 197 8.09 19.99 -3.74
N SER A 198 8.24 20.79 -4.80
CA SER A 198 7.34 20.71 -5.95
C SER A 198 7.52 19.40 -6.71
N SER A 199 8.77 18.96 -6.92
CA SER A 199 9.07 17.70 -7.61
C SER A 199 8.51 16.48 -6.88
N LEU A 200 8.61 16.46 -5.54
CA LEU A 200 8.03 15.42 -4.71
C LEU A 200 6.50 15.39 -4.87
N ASN A 201 5.83 16.54 -4.82
CA ASN A 201 4.38 16.60 -4.99
C ASN A 201 3.96 16.17 -6.40
N GLN A 202 4.65 16.63 -7.45
CA GLN A 202 4.33 16.26 -8.84
C GLN A 202 4.48 14.74 -9.05
N MET A 203 5.61 14.17 -8.65
CA MET A 203 5.83 12.72 -8.76
C MET A 203 4.78 11.95 -7.97
N SER A 204 4.45 12.39 -6.74
CA SER A 204 3.42 11.74 -5.92
C SER A 204 2.04 11.77 -6.58
N SER A 205 1.69 12.86 -7.27
CA SER A 205 0.44 12.94 -8.05
C SER A 205 0.43 11.98 -9.23
N GLU A 206 1.55 11.81 -9.94
CA GLU A 206 1.63 10.82 -11.03
C GLU A 206 1.53 9.37 -10.50
N GLU A 207 2.09 9.10 -9.31
CA GLU A 207 2.01 7.78 -8.67
C GLU A 207 0.62 7.42 -8.13
N VAL A 208 -0.31 8.38 -8.01
CA VAL A 208 -1.73 8.09 -7.69
C VAL A 208 -2.34 7.18 -8.75
N GLU A 209 -2.14 7.49 -10.03
CA GLU A 209 -2.68 6.68 -11.13
C GLU A 209 -2.08 5.27 -11.13
N SER A 210 -0.76 5.15 -10.91
CA SER A 210 -0.10 3.85 -10.81
C SER A 210 -0.66 3.01 -9.65
N ALA A 211 -0.98 3.64 -8.52
CA ALA A 211 -1.61 2.95 -7.39
C ALA A 211 -3.03 2.48 -7.73
N ILE A 212 -3.83 3.31 -8.42
CA ILE A 212 -5.17 2.93 -8.89
C ILE A 212 -5.09 1.72 -9.82
N TYR A 213 -4.17 1.72 -10.79
CA TYR A 213 -3.99 0.57 -11.70
C TYR A 213 -3.62 -0.72 -10.97
N HIS A 214 -2.77 -0.63 -9.93
CA HIS A 214 -2.43 -1.78 -9.10
C HIS A 214 -3.65 -2.33 -8.35
N GLU A 215 -4.45 -1.46 -7.72
CA GLU A 215 -5.65 -1.89 -7.00
C GLU A 215 -6.71 -2.48 -7.94
N ILE A 216 -6.91 -1.92 -9.14
CA ILE A 216 -7.77 -2.52 -10.17
C ILE A 216 -7.24 -3.89 -10.59
N GLY A 217 -5.92 -4.03 -10.75
CA GLY A 217 -5.25 -5.31 -11.01
C GLY A 217 -5.54 -6.33 -9.92
N GLU A 218 -5.42 -5.94 -8.65
CA GLU A 218 -5.69 -6.77 -7.48
C GLU A 218 -7.15 -7.24 -7.41
N ILE A 219 -8.10 -6.37 -7.73
CA ILE A 219 -9.53 -6.75 -7.82
C ILE A 219 -9.73 -7.73 -8.97
N THR A 220 -9.22 -7.41 -10.17
CA THR A 220 -9.35 -8.25 -11.37
C THR A 220 -8.77 -9.65 -11.15
N ALA A 221 -7.58 -9.74 -10.53
CA ALA A 221 -6.95 -11.01 -10.19
C ALA A 221 -7.80 -11.80 -9.17
N SER A 222 -8.39 -11.11 -8.19
CA SER A 222 -9.29 -11.76 -7.20
C SER A 222 -10.55 -12.34 -7.85
N GLU A 223 -11.14 -11.62 -8.80
CA GLU A 223 -12.32 -12.09 -9.54
C GLU A 223 -12.02 -13.31 -10.40
N LEU A 224 -10.85 -13.34 -11.05
CA LEU A 224 -10.40 -14.49 -11.85
C LEU A 224 -10.11 -15.73 -11.00
N LEU A 225 -9.47 -15.55 -9.85
CA LEU A 225 -9.07 -16.65 -8.97
C LEU A 225 -10.23 -17.17 -8.09
N GLY A 226 -11.26 -16.35 -7.87
CA GLY A 226 -12.47 -16.72 -7.15
C GLY A 226 -12.28 -16.88 -5.64
N ASP A 227 -13.31 -17.42 -4.97
CA ASP A 227 -13.35 -17.54 -3.51
C ASP A 227 -12.37 -18.60 -2.96
N ASP A 228 -12.04 -19.61 -3.75
CA ASP A 228 -11.03 -20.63 -3.40
C ASP A 228 -9.67 -20.00 -3.07
N TRP A 229 -9.30 -18.93 -3.78
CA TRP A 229 -8.07 -18.18 -3.48
C TRP A 229 -8.14 -17.46 -2.15
N LYS A 230 -9.29 -16.85 -1.82
CA LYS A 230 -9.50 -16.19 -0.53
C LYS A 230 -9.42 -17.20 0.61
N GLU A 231 -10.09 -18.35 0.46
CA GLU A 231 -10.03 -19.44 1.44
C GLU A 231 -8.60 -19.93 1.66
N MET A 232 -7.85 -20.17 0.57
CA MET A 232 -6.44 -20.56 0.67
C MET A 232 -5.60 -19.50 1.38
N LEU A 233 -5.72 -18.22 1.01
CA LEU A 233 -4.97 -17.14 1.65
C LEU A 233 -5.28 -17.04 3.15
N MET A 234 -6.56 -17.14 3.54
CA MET A 234 -6.96 -17.13 4.95
C MET A 234 -6.36 -18.31 5.72
N GLY A 235 -6.37 -19.51 5.14
CA GLY A 235 -5.78 -20.69 5.77
C GLY A 235 -4.25 -20.66 5.89
N MET A 236 -3.58 -19.77 5.14
CA MET A 236 -2.13 -19.55 5.21
C MET A 236 -1.74 -18.26 5.93
N ALA A 237 -2.69 -17.51 6.49
CA ALA A 237 -2.45 -16.20 7.09
C ALA A 237 -1.34 -16.24 8.14
N GLY A 238 -0.41 -15.29 8.08
CA GLY A 238 0.74 -15.17 8.98
C GLY A 238 1.89 -16.14 8.67
N THR A 239 1.76 -17.00 7.67
CA THR A 239 2.82 -17.93 7.27
C THR A 239 3.68 -17.37 6.14
N ARG A 240 4.87 -17.95 5.92
CA ARG A 240 5.71 -17.63 4.75
C ARG A 240 5.00 -17.88 3.42
N MET A 241 4.05 -18.82 3.38
CA MET A 241 3.32 -19.14 2.16
C MET A 241 2.37 -18.02 1.76
N GLU A 242 1.82 -17.26 2.72
CA GLU A 242 1.01 -16.07 2.41
C GLU A 242 1.82 -15.05 1.60
N PHE A 243 3.09 -14.80 1.99
CA PHE A 243 3.95 -13.86 1.27
C PHE A 243 4.19 -14.29 -0.18
N ILE A 244 4.43 -15.58 -0.41
CA ILE A 244 4.63 -16.12 -1.76
C ILE A 244 3.33 -16.03 -2.56
N ALA A 245 2.19 -16.41 -1.98
CA ALA A 245 0.89 -16.34 -2.65
C ALA A 245 0.53 -14.90 -3.04
N ARG A 246 0.74 -13.94 -2.14
CA ARG A 246 0.54 -12.51 -2.44
C ARG A 246 1.49 -12.01 -3.53
N ALA A 247 2.76 -12.41 -3.51
CA ALA A 247 3.70 -12.04 -4.57
C ALA A 247 3.30 -12.60 -5.95
N VAL A 248 2.74 -13.82 -6.01
CA VAL A 248 2.15 -14.38 -7.24
C VAL A 248 0.97 -13.53 -7.71
N LYS A 249 0.09 -13.15 -6.78
CA LYS A 249 -1.07 -12.31 -7.11
C LYS A 249 -0.64 -10.92 -7.58
N ASP A 250 0.27 -10.24 -6.89
CA ASP A 250 0.81 -8.94 -7.28
C ASP A 250 1.39 -8.99 -8.70
N HIS A 251 2.11 -10.07 -9.04
CA HIS A 251 2.62 -10.29 -10.40
C HIS A 251 1.53 -10.49 -11.45
N LEU A 252 0.46 -11.21 -11.12
CA LEU A 252 -0.70 -11.37 -12.00
C LEU A 252 -1.41 -10.03 -12.20
N SER A 253 -1.74 -9.34 -11.11
CA SER A 253 -2.37 -8.02 -11.07
C SER A 253 -1.61 -7.00 -11.92
N ASP A 254 -0.31 -6.89 -11.72
CA ASP A 254 0.53 -5.92 -12.44
C ASP A 254 0.71 -6.28 -13.92
N ALA A 255 0.77 -7.56 -14.26
CA ALA A 255 0.86 -8.00 -15.65
C ALA A 255 -0.47 -7.76 -16.40
N MET A 256 -1.60 -7.85 -15.72
CA MET A 256 -2.93 -7.66 -16.32
C MET A 256 -3.27 -6.19 -16.51
N VAL A 257 -3.00 -5.34 -15.52
CA VAL A 257 -3.49 -3.96 -15.49
C VAL A 257 -2.34 -2.95 -15.39
N THR A 258 -1.57 -2.94 -14.30
CA THR A 258 -0.58 -1.89 -13.98
C THR A 258 0.42 -1.63 -15.11
N LEU A 259 1.24 -2.63 -15.47
CA LEU A 259 2.30 -2.45 -16.46
C LEU A 259 1.76 -2.12 -17.87
N PRO A 260 0.70 -2.79 -18.37
CA PRO A 260 0.03 -2.39 -19.61
C PRO A 260 -0.46 -0.95 -19.59
N ALA A 261 -1.17 -0.52 -18.54
CA ALA A 261 -1.73 0.82 -18.44
C ALA A 261 -0.62 1.89 -18.43
N LEU A 262 0.46 1.69 -17.67
CA LEU A 262 1.61 2.60 -17.66
C LEU A 262 2.30 2.70 -19.04
N ILE A 263 2.35 1.60 -19.81
CA ILE A 263 2.91 1.58 -21.15
C ILE A 263 1.99 2.28 -22.16
N GLU A 264 0.68 2.02 -22.10
CA GLU A 264 -0.31 2.55 -23.03
C GLU A 264 -0.51 4.07 -22.87
N THR A 265 -0.45 4.56 -21.64
CA THR A 265 -0.52 5.99 -21.31
C THR A 265 0.81 6.73 -21.52
N GLY A 266 1.91 5.99 -21.64
CA GLY A 266 3.24 6.57 -21.76
C GLY A 266 3.77 7.18 -20.47
N SER A 267 3.30 6.71 -19.31
CA SER A 267 3.73 7.13 -17.97
C SER A 267 5.12 6.57 -17.64
N TRP A 268 6.14 7.03 -18.37
CA TRP A 268 7.50 6.46 -18.31
C TRP A 268 8.18 6.66 -16.95
N SER A 269 7.92 7.79 -16.29
CA SER A 269 8.42 8.04 -14.93
C SER A 269 7.94 6.96 -13.96
N SER A 270 6.62 6.74 -13.91
CA SER A 270 5.99 5.70 -13.08
C SER A 270 6.38 4.29 -13.49
N LEU A 271 6.61 4.03 -14.79
CA LEU A 271 7.14 2.74 -15.23
C LEU A 271 8.54 2.49 -14.66
N HIS A 272 9.44 3.48 -14.67
CA HIS A 272 10.74 3.35 -13.99
C HIS A 272 10.56 3.21 -12.48
N PHE A 273 9.64 3.94 -11.88
CA PHE A 273 9.39 3.90 -10.44
C PHE A 273 8.85 2.53 -9.99
N TYR A 274 7.94 1.92 -10.75
CA TYR A 274 7.48 0.54 -10.56
C TYR A 274 8.67 -0.43 -10.46
N PHE A 275 9.59 -0.38 -11.43
CA PHE A 275 10.79 -1.22 -11.42
C PHE A 275 11.82 -0.82 -10.35
N SER A 276 11.67 0.32 -9.68
CA SER A 276 12.47 0.65 -8.49
C SER A 276 11.89 0.04 -7.22
N ARG A 277 10.56 -0.06 -7.15
CA ARG A 277 9.80 -0.49 -5.97
C ARG A 277 9.56 -2.00 -5.91
N MET A 278 9.78 -2.72 -7.00
CA MET A 278 9.63 -4.17 -7.04
C MET A 278 10.50 -4.86 -5.99
N ASP A 279 9.87 -5.57 -5.06
CA ASP A 279 10.53 -6.16 -3.91
C ASP A 279 11.42 -7.37 -4.28
N PRO A 280 12.37 -7.76 -3.40
CA PRO A 280 13.31 -8.83 -3.71
C PRO A 280 12.66 -10.18 -4.00
N LEU A 281 11.57 -10.54 -3.31
CA LEU A 281 10.88 -11.80 -3.53
C LEU A 281 10.26 -11.83 -4.93
N ARG A 282 9.57 -10.75 -5.33
CA ARG A 282 9.00 -10.63 -6.67
C ARG A 282 10.07 -10.70 -7.76
N ARG A 283 11.24 -10.09 -7.57
CA ARG A 283 12.36 -10.18 -8.53
C ARG A 283 12.93 -11.59 -8.62
N GLU A 284 13.15 -12.25 -7.49
CA GLU A 284 13.66 -13.62 -7.45
C GLU A 284 12.70 -14.58 -8.17
N MET A 285 11.40 -14.35 -8.04
CA MET A 285 10.36 -15.12 -8.72
C MET A 285 10.27 -14.81 -10.24
N SER A 286 10.77 -13.66 -10.70
CA SER A 286 10.67 -13.24 -12.11
C SER A 286 11.93 -12.53 -12.63
N PRO A 287 13.10 -13.20 -12.66
CA PRO A 287 14.36 -12.54 -13.03
C PRO A 287 14.39 -12.03 -14.49
N GLN A 288 13.52 -12.56 -15.36
CA GLN A 288 13.40 -12.09 -16.74
C GLN A 288 12.90 -10.64 -16.83
N VAL A 289 12.19 -10.16 -15.80
CA VAL A 289 11.69 -8.78 -15.73
C VAL A 289 12.82 -7.78 -15.70
N ASP A 290 13.86 -8.02 -14.88
CA ASP A 290 15.03 -7.15 -14.80
C ASP A 290 15.81 -7.13 -16.12
N ILE A 291 15.89 -8.27 -16.83
CA ILE A 291 16.53 -8.36 -18.14
C ILE A 291 15.76 -7.55 -19.18
N ALA A 292 14.44 -7.69 -19.23
CA ALA A 292 13.60 -6.97 -20.19
C ALA A 292 13.60 -5.45 -19.92
N TYR A 293 13.56 -5.05 -18.65
CA TYR A 293 13.67 -3.65 -18.23
C TYR A 293 15.03 -3.05 -18.62
N SER A 294 16.13 -3.76 -18.36
CA SER A 294 17.48 -3.29 -18.70
C SER A 294 17.63 -3.13 -20.21
N ASN A 295 17.15 -4.10 -21.00
CA ASN A 295 17.16 -4.00 -22.46
C ASN A 295 16.37 -2.78 -22.96
N TRP A 296 15.21 -2.48 -22.38
CA TRP A 296 14.46 -1.27 -22.71
C TRP A 296 15.25 -0.01 -22.37
N CYS A 297 15.87 0.04 -21.20
CA CYS A 297 16.70 1.17 -20.77
C CYS A 297 17.92 1.42 -21.68
N ASP A 298 18.54 0.37 -22.20
CA ASP A 298 19.77 0.47 -22.99
C ASP A 298 19.51 0.73 -24.48
N SER A 299 18.47 0.11 -25.03
CA SER A 299 18.16 0.16 -26.47
C SER A 299 17.03 1.12 -26.84
N GLY A 300 16.19 1.50 -25.88
CA GLY A 300 14.91 2.16 -26.12
C GLY A 300 13.83 1.23 -26.69
N GLU A 301 14.12 -0.06 -26.93
CA GLU A 301 13.17 -1.00 -27.54
C GLU A 301 12.21 -1.61 -26.51
N LEU A 302 10.99 -1.09 -26.44
CA LEU A 302 9.96 -1.52 -25.49
C LEU A 302 9.33 -2.89 -25.82
N MET A 303 9.45 -3.35 -27.07
CA MET A 303 8.75 -4.55 -27.56
C MET A 303 9.07 -5.82 -26.77
N ASN A 304 10.32 -5.96 -26.28
CA ASN A 304 10.71 -7.12 -25.49
C ASN A 304 10.01 -7.13 -24.12
N LEU A 305 9.88 -5.97 -23.48
CA LEU A 305 9.16 -5.82 -22.22
C LEU A 305 7.66 -6.10 -22.40
N VAL A 306 7.04 -5.56 -23.45
CA VAL A 306 5.62 -5.82 -23.77
C VAL A 306 5.36 -7.31 -24.00
N ARG A 307 6.23 -7.99 -24.75
CA ARG A 307 6.11 -9.45 -24.97
C ARG A 307 6.24 -10.24 -23.68
N LEU A 308 7.13 -9.83 -22.78
CA LEU A 308 7.27 -10.47 -21.47
C LEU A 308 5.99 -10.29 -20.64
N ILE A 309 5.50 -9.06 -20.49
CA ILE A 309 4.28 -8.74 -19.73
C ILE A 309 3.08 -9.56 -20.22
N ASN A 310 2.89 -9.64 -21.54
CA ASN A 310 1.81 -10.44 -22.12
C ASN A 310 1.91 -11.93 -21.78
N LYS A 311 3.12 -12.49 -21.74
CA LYS A 311 3.34 -13.89 -21.32
C LYS A 311 3.16 -14.06 -19.81
N SER A 312 3.55 -13.06 -19.02
CA SER A 312 3.46 -13.08 -17.56
C SER A 312 2.02 -13.23 -17.09
N ARG A 313 1.04 -12.64 -17.79
CA ARG A 313 -0.39 -12.82 -17.47
C ARG A 313 -0.79 -14.30 -17.39
N THR A 314 -0.54 -15.05 -18.47
CA THR A 314 -0.87 -16.49 -18.52
C THR A 314 -0.05 -17.27 -17.51
N HIS A 315 1.26 -16.97 -17.41
CA HIS A 315 2.14 -17.68 -16.49
C HIS A 315 1.71 -17.55 -15.03
N TRP A 316 1.43 -16.34 -14.55
CA TRP A 316 1.09 -16.12 -13.14
C TRP A 316 -0.30 -16.63 -12.78
N LEU A 317 -1.24 -16.62 -13.73
CA LEU A 317 -2.53 -17.29 -13.55
C LEU A 317 -2.35 -18.79 -13.37
N GLU A 318 -1.59 -19.46 -14.25
CA GLU A 318 -1.31 -20.89 -14.13
C GLU A 318 -0.58 -21.24 -12.81
N VAL A 319 0.33 -20.40 -12.34
CA VAL A 319 1.01 -20.57 -11.05
C VAL A 319 0.02 -20.46 -9.91
N ALA A 320 -0.85 -19.45 -9.91
CA ALA A 320 -1.87 -19.26 -8.88
C ALA A 320 -2.85 -20.44 -8.83
N GLU A 321 -3.32 -20.93 -9.98
CA GLU A 321 -4.17 -22.12 -10.09
C GLU A 321 -3.48 -23.37 -9.55
N GLN A 322 -2.20 -23.58 -9.85
CA GLN A 322 -1.42 -24.70 -9.31
C GLN A 322 -1.25 -24.61 -7.79
N MET A 323 -1.09 -23.40 -7.24
CA MET A 323 -1.02 -23.19 -5.80
C MET A 323 -2.33 -23.61 -5.11
N MET A 324 -3.47 -23.16 -5.64
CA MET A 324 -4.79 -23.55 -5.13
C MET A 324 -5.01 -25.06 -5.21
N GLN A 325 -4.71 -25.66 -6.37
CA GLN A 325 -4.82 -27.11 -6.54
C GLN A 325 -4.01 -27.85 -5.47
N ARG A 326 -2.73 -27.51 -5.29
CA ARG A 326 -1.89 -28.19 -4.28
C ARG A 326 -2.43 -28.03 -2.87
N TYR A 327 -2.86 -26.83 -2.50
CA TYR A 327 -3.41 -26.55 -1.17
C TYR A 327 -4.63 -27.45 -0.87
N PHE A 328 -5.61 -27.48 -1.77
CA PHE A 328 -6.83 -28.26 -1.56
C PHE A 328 -6.65 -29.78 -1.75
N HIS A 329 -5.60 -30.23 -2.46
CA HIS A 329 -5.24 -31.65 -2.49
C HIS A 329 -4.60 -32.10 -1.17
N SER A 330 -3.66 -31.31 -0.62
CA SER A 330 -3.00 -31.62 0.66
C SER A 330 -3.95 -31.57 1.85
N GLY A 331 -5.04 -30.79 1.79
CA GLY A 331 -6.09 -30.79 2.81
C GLY A 331 -7.03 -31.99 2.79
N LYS A 332 -7.01 -32.83 1.75
CA LYS A 332 -7.85 -34.04 1.61
C LYS A 332 -7.17 -35.34 2.04
N GLU A 333 -5.89 -35.30 2.39
CA GLU A 333 -5.11 -36.47 2.83
C GLU A 333 -4.98 -36.59 4.38
N VAL A 334 -5.82 -35.88 5.14
CA VAL A 334 -5.83 -35.92 6.63
C VAL A 334 -6.98 -36.77 7.16
#